data_AF-A0AAE1WR95-F1
#
_entry.id   AF-A0AAE1WR95-F1
#
_cell.length_a   1.000
_cell.length_b   1.000
_cell.length_c   1.000
_cell.angle_alpha   90.00
_cell.angle_beta   90.00
_cell.angle_gamma   90.00
#
_symmetry.space_group_name_H-M   'P 1'
#
loop_
_entity.id
_entity.type
_entity.pdbx_description
1 polymer ?
#
loop_
_entity_poly.entity_id
_entity_poly.type
_entity_poly.pdbx_seq_one_letter_code
_entity_poly.pdbx_strand_id
1 'polypeptide(L)'
;MGSVYFLAAFLVLATITSLSTNVEGKIGQRGCDIFQGKWVLDSSYPLYESLQCPFIEPQFNCRKNGRPDKEYAKYRWQPSGFGMNVQL
;
A
#
# COMPACT_ATOMS: atom_id res chain seq x y z
N MET A 1 47.33 -38.97 9.92
CA MET A 1 46.62 -37.73 10.31
C MET A 1 46.11 -36.90 9.12
N GLY A 2 46.92 -36.56 8.10
CA GLY A 2 46.52 -35.60 7.04
C GLY A 2 45.27 -35.94 6.23
N SER A 3 45.08 -37.19 5.80
CA SER A 3 43.91 -37.62 5.01
C SER A 3 42.58 -37.43 5.75
N VAL A 4 42.57 -37.60 7.08
CA VAL A 4 41.38 -37.41 7.91
C VAL A 4 40.97 -35.93 7.95
N TYR A 5 41.94 -35.01 8.00
CA TYR A 5 41.68 -33.56 7.92
C TYR A 5 41.14 -33.14 6.56
N PHE A 6 41.66 -33.71 5.47
CA PHE A 6 41.15 -33.44 4.13
C PHE A 6 39.71 -33.90 3.95
N LEU A 7 39.38 -35.11 4.42
CA LEU A 7 38.01 -35.63 4.39
C LEU A 7 37.07 -34.79 5.27
N ALA A 8 37.50 -34.42 6.47
CA ALA A 8 36.72 -33.54 7.35
C ALA A 8 36.49 -32.16 6.72
N ALA A 9 37.50 -31.55 6.10
CA ALA A 9 37.38 -30.26 5.42
C ALA A 9 36.42 -30.32 4.23
N PHE A 10 36.49 -31.38 3.41
CA PHE A 10 35.58 -31.60 2.29
C PHE A 10 34.13 -31.78 2.75
N LEU A 11 33.91 -32.55 3.81
CA LEU A 11 32.57 -32.76 4.38
C LEU A 11 32.01 -31.44 4.93
N VAL A 12 32.82 -30.65 5.63
CA VAL A 12 32.44 -29.32 6.13
C VAL A 12 32.10 -28.37 4.97
N LEU A 13 32.92 -28.31 3.93
CA LEU A 13 32.67 -27.51 2.72
C LEU A 13 31.38 -27.95 2.01
N ALA A 14 31.11 -29.26 1.89
CA ALA A 14 29.90 -29.80 1.29
C ALA A 14 28.64 -29.51 2.13
N THR A 15 28.77 -29.44 3.46
CA THR A 15 27.66 -29.01 4.33
C THR A 15 27.43 -27.49 4.28
N ILE A 16 28.48 -26.69 4.10
CA ILE A 16 28.36 -25.23 3.97
C ILE A 16 27.70 -24.85 2.64
N THR A 17 28.01 -25.55 1.54
CA THR A 17 27.37 -25.31 0.24
C THR A 17 25.89 -25.71 0.22
N SER A 18 25.49 -26.73 0.99
CA SER A 18 24.08 -27.11 1.17
C SER A 18 23.33 -26.25 2.19
N LEU A 19 24.03 -25.54 3.09
CA LEU A 19 23.47 -24.55 4.02
C LEU A 19 23.44 -23.12 3.45
N SER A 20 23.94 -22.90 2.24
CA SER A 20 23.54 -21.74 1.43
C SER A 20 22.15 -22.01 0.86
N THR A 21 21.16 -22.20 1.74
CA THR A 21 19.79 -21.88 1.38
C THR A 21 19.82 -20.43 0.94
N ASN A 22 19.53 -20.20 -0.33
CA ASN A 22 19.22 -18.87 -0.84
C ASN A 22 17.97 -18.44 -0.10
N VAL A 23 18.12 -17.88 1.10
CA VAL A 23 17.10 -17.03 1.69
C VAL A 23 17.15 -15.77 0.85
N GLU A 24 16.61 -15.88 -0.37
CA GLU A 24 15.86 -14.79 -0.95
C GLU A 24 14.69 -14.59 0.01
N GLY A 25 15.00 -13.88 1.10
CA GLY A 25 14.03 -13.09 1.80
C GLY A 25 13.53 -12.07 0.79
N LYS A 26 12.62 -12.51 -0.10
CA LYS A 26 11.50 -11.67 -0.44
C LYS A 26 10.75 -11.48 0.86
N ILE A 27 11.24 -10.57 1.70
CA ILE A 27 10.35 -9.59 2.29
C ILE A 27 9.78 -8.89 1.06
N GLY A 28 8.78 -9.53 0.46
CA GLY A 28 7.85 -8.85 -0.39
C GLY A 28 7.23 -7.85 0.54
N GLN A 29 7.82 -6.66 0.63
CA GLN A 29 6.99 -5.49 0.67
C GLN A 29 6.13 -5.59 -0.59
N ARG A 30 5.06 -6.39 -0.54
CA ARG A 30 3.83 -6.03 -1.21
C ARG A 30 3.38 -4.79 -0.45
N GLY A 31 4.10 -3.69 -0.66
CA GLY A 31 3.71 -2.39 -0.14
C GLY A 31 2.28 -2.19 -0.57
N CYS A 32 1.45 -1.69 0.32
CA CYS A 32 0.10 -1.33 -0.06
C CYS A 32 0.23 -0.18 -1.07
N ASP A 33 0.07 -0.47 -2.36
CA ASP A 33 0.00 0.55 -3.38
C ASP A 33 -1.29 1.35 -3.16
N ILE A 34 -1.16 2.51 -2.53
CA ILE A 34 -2.29 3.40 -2.22
C ILE A 34 -2.96 3.94 -3.48
N PHE A 35 -2.30 3.86 -4.63
CA PHE A 35 -2.83 4.30 -5.91
C PHE A 35 -3.59 3.19 -6.64
N GLN A 36 -3.52 1.94 -6.15
CA GLN A 36 -4.33 0.81 -6.66
C GLN A 36 -5.55 0.56 -5.77
N GLY A 37 -6.73 0.64 -6.36
CA GLY A 37 -7.99 0.59 -5.62
C GLY A 37 -9.19 0.86 -6.50
N LYS A 38 -10.29 1.22 -5.85
CA LYS A 38 -11.55 1.59 -6.52
C LYS A 38 -12.25 2.70 -5.75
N TRP A 39 -13.04 3.49 -6.46
CA TRP A 39 -14.00 4.41 -5.83
C TRP A 39 -15.22 3.64 -5.35
N VAL A 40 -15.63 3.86 -4.10
CA VAL A 40 -16.83 3.28 -3.50
C VAL A 40 -17.75 4.38 -2.99
N LEU A 41 -19.06 4.19 -3.09
CA LEU A 41 -20.03 5.09 -2.47
C LEU A 41 -19.98 4.91 -0.95
N ASP A 42 -19.91 6.03 -0.24
CA ASP A 42 -19.83 6.06 1.22
C ASP A 42 -20.78 7.13 1.77
N SER A 43 -21.73 6.71 2.62
CA SER A 43 -22.72 7.62 3.20
C SER A 43 -22.12 8.61 4.19
N SER A 44 -20.93 8.31 4.74
CA SER A 44 -20.21 9.21 5.67
C SER A 44 -19.54 10.40 4.97
N TYR A 45 -19.41 10.36 3.64
CA TYR A 45 -18.82 11.44 2.84
C TYR A 45 -19.88 12.49 2.46
N PRO A 46 -19.47 13.74 2.13
CA PRO A 46 -18.11 14.25 2.11
C PRO A 46 -17.54 14.51 3.52
N LEU A 47 -16.21 14.57 3.63
CA LEU A 47 -15.50 14.87 4.89
C LEU A 47 -15.72 16.30 5.40
N TYR A 48 -16.15 17.21 4.53
CA TYR A 48 -16.49 18.58 4.86
C TYR A 48 -17.67 19.07 4.02
N GLU A 49 -18.42 20.03 4.54
CA GLU A 49 -19.54 20.66 3.83
C GLU A 49 -19.03 21.88 3.05
N SER A 50 -18.93 21.75 1.71
CA SER A 50 -18.31 22.76 0.85
C SER A 50 -19.07 24.09 0.81
N LEU A 51 -20.37 24.12 1.14
CA LEU A 51 -21.12 25.38 1.24
C LEU A 51 -20.71 26.20 2.48
N GLN A 52 -20.30 25.53 3.55
CA GLN A 52 -19.97 26.15 4.84
C GLN A 52 -18.49 26.52 4.96
N CYS A 53 -17.62 26.01 4.07
CA CYS A 53 -16.19 26.31 4.10
C CYS A 53 -15.89 27.67 3.41
N PRO A 54 -15.41 28.69 4.16
CA PRO A 54 -15.15 30.02 3.59
C PRO A 54 -13.82 30.09 2.82
N PHE A 55 -12.96 29.08 2.95
CA PHE A 55 -11.62 29.06 2.37
C PHE A 55 -11.55 28.44 0.97
N ILE A 56 -12.64 27.84 0.48
CA ILE A 56 -12.68 27.27 -0.87
C ILE A 56 -12.71 28.43 -1.87
N GLU A 57 -11.66 28.53 -2.69
CA GLU A 57 -11.61 29.55 -3.72
C GLU A 57 -12.79 29.39 -4.71
N PRO A 58 -13.31 30.50 -5.27
CA PRO A 58 -14.49 30.47 -6.12
C PRO A 58 -14.40 29.48 -7.28
N GLN A 59 -13.21 29.28 -7.85
CA GLN A 59 -12.94 28.39 -8.98
C GLN A 59 -13.15 26.91 -8.63
N PHE A 60 -13.02 26.55 -7.34
CA PHE A 60 -13.15 25.18 -6.85
C PHE A 60 -14.51 24.89 -6.18
N ASN A 61 -15.35 25.91 -5.94
CA ASN A 61 -16.63 25.73 -5.26
C ASN A 61 -17.76 25.30 -6.21
N CYS A 62 -17.70 24.06 -6.72
CA CYS A 62 -18.69 23.55 -7.68
C CYS A 62 -20.15 23.67 -7.19
N ARG A 63 -20.39 23.48 -5.89
CA ARG A 63 -21.72 23.62 -5.30
C ARG A 63 -22.22 25.07 -5.33
N LYS A 64 -21.38 26.05 -4.97
CA LYS A 64 -21.75 27.48 -5.10
C LYS A 64 -21.87 27.90 -6.57
N ASN A 65 -21.12 27.26 -7.46
CA ASN A 65 -21.15 27.54 -8.91
C ASN A 65 -22.29 26.84 -9.67
N GLY A 66 -23.26 26.24 -8.96
CA GLY A 66 -24.50 25.76 -9.56
C GLY A 66 -24.44 24.35 -10.16
N ARG A 67 -23.42 23.55 -9.85
CA ARG A 67 -23.40 22.13 -10.27
C ARG A 67 -24.61 21.38 -9.69
N PRO A 68 -25.45 20.74 -10.53
CA PRO A 68 -26.71 20.16 -10.08
C PRO A 68 -26.56 18.79 -9.39
N ASP A 69 -25.61 17.98 -9.83
CA ASP A 69 -25.33 16.65 -9.27
C ASP A 69 -24.47 16.74 -7.99
N LYS A 70 -24.79 15.91 -6.99
CA LYS A 70 -24.13 15.92 -5.67
C LYS A 70 -23.39 14.62 -5.34
N GLU A 71 -23.64 13.55 -6.09
CA GLU A 71 -23.10 12.21 -5.83
C GLU A 71 -21.59 12.14 -5.99
N TYR A 72 -20.98 13.04 -6.76
CA TYR A 72 -19.52 13.10 -6.93
C TYR A 72 -18.79 13.23 -5.58
N ALA A 73 -19.40 13.90 -4.60
CA ALA A 73 -18.83 14.13 -3.28
C ALA A 73 -19.00 12.94 -2.31
N LYS A 74 -19.74 11.90 -2.72
CA LYS A 74 -20.05 10.70 -1.93
C LYS A 74 -19.09 9.55 -2.17
N TYR A 75 -18.15 9.68 -3.10
CA TYR A 75 -17.18 8.64 -3.39
C TYR A 75 -15.96 8.74 -2.46
N ARG A 76 -15.57 7.62 -1.88
CA ARG A 76 -14.32 7.44 -1.15
C ARG A 76 -13.39 6.50 -1.94
N TRP A 77 -12.11 6.81 -1.92
CA TRP A 77 -11.08 5.93 -2.47
C TRP A 77 -10.82 4.75 -1.52
N GLN A 78 -10.92 3.52 -2.02
CA GLN A 78 -10.63 2.29 -1.29
C GLN A 78 -9.45 1.56 -1.93
N PRO A 79 -8.24 1.62 -1.32
CA PRO A 79 -7.09 0.85 -1.77
C PRO A 79 -7.36 -0.66 -1.73
N SER A 80 -6.75 -1.41 -2.64
CA SER A 80 -6.90 -2.87 -2.75
C SER A 80 -6.07 -3.65 -1.73
N GLY A 81 -5.15 -3.00 -1.01
CA GLY A 81 -4.29 -3.62 -0.01
C GLY A 81 -4.93 -3.75 1.38
N PHE A 82 -4.50 -4.76 2.14
CA PHE A 82 -5.06 -5.05 3.46
C PHE A 82 -4.77 -3.94 4.47
N GLY A 83 -5.83 -3.34 5.04
CA GLY A 83 -5.78 -2.70 6.35
C GLY A 83 -5.44 -1.21 6.43
N MET A 84 -5.60 -0.41 5.36
CA MET A 84 -5.45 1.04 5.48
C MET A 84 -6.77 1.78 5.26
N ASN A 85 -7.24 2.46 6.31
CA ASN A 85 -8.11 3.63 6.15
C ASN A 85 -7.21 4.79 5.72
N VAL A 86 -7.33 5.21 4.45
CA VAL A 86 -6.73 6.46 3.99
C VAL A 86 -7.60 7.59 4.54
N GLN A 87 -7.26 8.08 5.74
CA GLN A 87 -7.76 9.36 6.22
C GLN A 87 -6.96 10.45 5.48
N LEU A 88 -7.62 11.13 4.54
CA LEU A 88 -7.17 12.42 4.00
C LEU A 88 -7.64 13.55 4.91
#